data_AF-A0A7X0GB04-F1
#
_entry.id   AF-A0A7X0GB04-F1
#
_cell.length_a   1.000
_cell.length_b   1.000
_cell.length_c   1.000
_cell.angle_alpha   90.00
_cell.angle_beta   90.00
_cell.angle_gamma   90.00
#
_symmetry.space_group_name_H-M   'P 1'
#
loop_
_entity.id
_entity.type
_entity.pdbx_description
1 polymer ?
#
loop_
_entity_poly.entity_id
_entity_poly.type
_entity_poly.pdbx_seq_one_letter_code
_entity_poly.pdbx_strand_id
1 'polypeptide(L)'
;MQKLSTLLLTAPLLMRQQAADSMGRRQNDAVWFLIIIPIAAIIFMGLVAAWFWYCQQRGAWPAMDMPSWESGGTWKLYCRA
;
A
#
# COMPACT_ATOMS: atom_id res chain seq x y z
N MET A 1 -15.03 -41.37 23.93
CA MET A 1 -15.31 -40.21 24.82
C MET A 1 -14.13 -39.24 24.97
N GLN A 2 -12.86 -39.67 24.90
CA GLN A 2 -11.69 -38.79 25.07
C GLN A 2 -11.60 -37.61 24.07
N LYS A 3 -12.03 -37.80 22.81
CA LYS A 3 -11.99 -36.74 21.78
C LYS A 3 -12.91 -35.55 22.06
N LEU A 4 -13.98 -35.76 22.83
CA LEU A 4 -14.98 -34.73 23.13
C LEU A 4 -14.48 -33.79 24.25
N SER A 5 -13.76 -34.33 25.24
CA SER A 5 -13.09 -33.52 26.26
C SER A 5 -11.97 -32.66 25.66
N THR A 6 -11.16 -33.18 24.73
CA THR A 6 -10.10 -32.37 24.11
C THR A 6 -10.65 -31.24 23.24
N LEU A 7 -11.77 -31.44 22.55
CA LEU A 7 -12.46 -30.38 21.77
C LEU A 7 -13.06 -29.28 22.67
N LEU A 8 -13.62 -29.66 23.83
CA LEU A 8 -14.17 -28.70 24.80
C LEU A 8 -13.10 -27.88 25.53
N LEU A 9 -11.89 -28.44 25.74
CA LEU A 9 -10.79 -27.70 26.34
C LEU A 9 -10.06 -26.77 25.35
N THR A 10 -10.04 -27.08 24.06
CA THR A 10 -9.33 -26.27 23.05
C THR A 10 -10.17 -25.15 22.45
N ALA A 11 -11.50 -25.30 22.40
CA ALA A 11 -12.41 -24.27 21.90
C ALA A 11 -12.23 -22.88 22.55
N PRO A 12 -12.10 -22.72 23.88
CA PRO A 12 -11.93 -21.39 24.49
C PRO A 12 -10.54 -20.79 24.22
N LEU A 13 -9.50 -21.61 24.05
CA LEU A 13 -8.16 -21.13 23.70
C LEU A 13 -8.12 -20.60 22.27
N LEU A 14 -8.77 -21.31 21.35
CA LEU A 14 -8.84 -20.93 19.94
C LEU A 14 -9.65 -19.63 19.74
N MET A 15 -10.75 -19.45 20.49
CA MET A 15 -11.50 -18.19 20.48
C MET A 15 -10.68 -17.01 21.02
N ARG A 16 -9.87 -17.22 22.08
CA ARG A 16 -9.00 -16.16 22.60
C ARG A 16 -7.88 -15.79 21.63
N GLN A 17 -7.31 -16.76 20.92
CA GLN A 17 -6.33 -16.49 19.87
C GLN A 17 -6.96 -15.71 18.70
N GLN A 18 -8.15 -16.10 18.23
CA GLN A 18 -8.85 -15.36 17.17
C GLN A 18 -9.24 -13.93 17.59
N ALA A 19 -9.59 -13.73 18.86
CA ALA A 19 -9.84 -12.38 19.41
C ALA A 19 -8.55 -11.55 19.45
N ALA A 20 -7.42 -12.13 19.85
CA ALA A 20 -6.13 -11.46 19.84
C ALA A 20 -5.66 -11.11 18.41
N ASP A 21 -5.81 -12.05 17.47
CA ASP A 21 -5.44 -11.85 16.07
C ASP A 21 -6.30 -10.78 15.39
N SER A 22 -7.61 -10.76 15.67
CA SER A 22 -8.50 -9.73 15.12
C SER A 22 -8.24 -8.34 15.69
N MET A 23 -7.84 -8.24 16.96
CA MET A 23 -7.41 -6.97 17.56
C MET A 23 -6.05 -6.51 17.00
N GLY A 24 -5.07 -7.41 16.87
CA GLY A 24 -3.76 -7.10 16.30
C GLY A 24 -3.84 -6.68 14.83
N ARG A 25 -4.70 -7.32 14.04
CA ARG A 25 -4.92 -6.97 12.63
C ARG A 25 -5.56 -5.59 12.45
N ARG A 26 -6.56 -5.25 13.25
CA ARG A 26 -7.18 -3.90 13.22
C ARG A 26 -6.21 -2.79 13.61
N GLN A 27 -5.33 -3.03 14.59
CA GLN A 27 -4.31 -2.05 14.96
C GLN A 27 -3.28 -1.85 13.84
N ASN A 28 -2.86 -2.94 13.19
CA ASN A 28 -2.00 -2.83 12.02
C ASN A 28 -2.67 -2.06 10.88
N ASP A 29 -3.93 -2.34 10.57
CA ASP A 29 -4.67 -1.62 9.52
C ASP A 29 -4.76 -0.11 9.82
N ALA A 30 -4.98 0.26 11.08
CA ALA A 30 -5.01 1.66 11.51
C ALA A 30 -3.65 2.35 11.37
N VAL A 31 -2.55 1.69 11.74
CA VAL A 31 -1.19 2.21 11.55
C VAL A 31 -0.85 2.39 10.07
N TRP A 32 -1.19 1.41 9.23
CA TRP A 32 -1.01 1.50 7.79
C TRP A 32 -1.75 2.69 7.19
N PHE A 33 -3.03 2.85 7.53
CA PHE A 33 -3.85 3.94 6.99
C PHE A 33 -3.46 5.33 7.50
N LEU A 34 -3.19 5.47 8.79
CA LEU A 34 -2.98 6.79 9.42
C LEU A 34 -1.55 7.30 9.32
N ILE A 35 -0.57 6.41 9.14
CA ILE A 35 0.85 6.79 9.17
C ILE A 35 1.51 6.51 7.82
N ILE A 36 1.41 5.27 7.31
CA ILE A 36 2.19 4.87 6.14
C ILE A 36 1.67 5.52 4.86
N ILE A 37 0.35 5.52 4.64
CA ILE A 37 -0.27 6.17 3.47
C ILE A 37 0.08 7.67 3.37
N PRO A 38 -0.09 8.50 4.41
CA PRO A 38 0.24 9.92 4.30
C PRO A 38 1.73 10.17 4.09
N ILE A 39 2.63 9.40 4.72
CA ILE A 39 4.07 9.50 4.45
C ILE A 39 4.37 9.19 2.98
N ALA A 40 3.80 8.10 2.45
CA ALA A 40 3.97 7.75 1.04
C ALA A 40 3.44 8.84 0.09
N ALA A 41 2.29 9.45 0.43
CA ALA A 41 1.71 10.55 -0.35
C ALA A 41 2.60 11.80 -0.35
N ILE A 42 3.19 12.16 0.80
CA ILE A 42 4.12 13.30 0.91
C ILE A 42 5.37 13.05 0.06
N ILE A 43 5.96 11.85 0.15
CA ILE A 43 7.13 11.47 -0.64
C ILE A 43 6.81 11.51 -2.13
N PHE A 44 5.66 10.96 -2.54
CA PHE A 44 5.22 10.98 -3.93
C PHE A 44 5.06 12.40 -4.47
N MET A 45 4.38 13.28 -3.72
CA MET A 45 4.22 14.69 -4.09
C MET A 45 5.57 15.40 -4.23
N GLY A 46 6.52 15.12 -3.33
CA GLY A 46 7.89 15.65 -3.41
C GLY A 46 8.62 15.21 -4.68
N LEU A 47 8.51 13.93 -5.06
CA LEU A 47 9.12 13.40 -6.29
C LEU A 47 8.50 14.00 -7.55
N VAL A 48 7.16 14.15 -7.59
CA VAL A 48 6.46 14.78 -8.71
C VAL A 48 6.86 16.24 -8.84
N ALA A 49 6.92 16.98 -7.73
CA ALA A 49 7.35 18.38 -7.72
C ALA A 49 8.80 18.53 -8.20
N ALA A 50 9.71 17.67 -7.73
CA ALA A 50 11.11 17.66 -8.15
C ALA A 50 11.25 17.37 -9.65
N TRP A 51 10.50 16.39 -10.17
CA TRP A 51 10.47 16.07 -11.59
C TRP A 51 9.93 17.23 -12.44
N PHE A 52 8.85 17.86 -12.00
CA PHE A 52 8.26 19.03 -12.66
C PHE A 52 9.28 20.17 -12.74
N TRP A 53 9.90 20.50 -11.60
CA TRP A 53 10.93 21.54 -11.52
C TRP A 53 12.11 21.25 -12.45
N TYR A 54 12.58 20.02 -12.49
CA TYR A 54 13.65 19.58 -13.38
C TYR A 54 13.30 19.74 -14.87
N CYS A 55 12.08 19.40 -15.28
CA CYS A 55 11.64 19.60 -16.66
C CYS A 55 11.54 21.08 -17.01
N GLN A 56 10.99 21.89 -16.10
CA GLN A 56 10.81 23.33 -16.32
C GLN A 56 12.16 24.06 -16.47
N GLN A 57 13.18 23.68 -15.70
CA GLN A 57 14.54 24.23 -15.86
C GLN A 57 15.14 23.97 -17.26
N ARG A 58 14.65 22.96 -17.97
CA ARG A 58 15.07 22.60 -19.33
C ARG A 58 14.17 23.21 -20.41
N GLY A 59 13.23 24.08 -20.03
CA GLY A 59 12.24 24.65 -20.96
C GLY A 59 11.23 23.62 -21.47
N ALA A 60 11.09 22.49 -20.78
CA ALA A 60 10.19 21.39 -21.14
C ALA A 60 9.10 21.20 -20.08
N TRP A 61 8.06 20.45 -20.43
CA TRP A 61 6.95 20.09 -19.54
C TRP A 61 6.99 18.59 -19.22
N PRO A 62 6.60 18.18 -18.01
CA PRO A 62 6.49 16.77 -17.67
C PRO A 62 5.40 16.09 -18.49
N ALA A 63 5.74 14.97 -19.13
CA ALA A 63 4.84 14.14 -19.91
C ALA A 63 4.88 12.69 -19.42
N MET A 64 3.72 12.04 -19.46
CA MET A 64 3.56 10.63 -19.07
C MET A 64 2.76 9.92 -20.14
N ASP A 65 3.40 8.95 -20.81
CA ASP A 65 2.74 8.14 -21.82
C ASP A 65 2.29 6.81 -21.23
N MET A 66 0.99 6.56 -21.38
CA MET A 66 0.36 5.32 -20.99
C MET A 66 0.52 4.27 -22.12
N PRO A 67 0.98 3.06 -21.82
CA PRO A 67 1.02 1.99 -22.81
C PRO A 67 -0.39 1.57 -23.24
N SER A 68 -0.52 1.06 -24.45
CA SER A 68 -1.81 0.53 -24.92
C SER A 68 -2.25 -0.67 -24.08
N TRP A 69 -3.55 -0.78 -23.83
CA TRP A 69 -4.12 -1.93 -23.10
C TRP A 69 -3.99 -3.25 -23.88
N GLU A 70 -3.93 -3.19 -25.21
CA GLU A 70 -3.91 -4.37 -26.07
C GLU A 70 -2.50 -4.97 -26.24
N SER A 71 -1.47 -4.13 -26.30
CA SER A 71 -0.09 -4.57 -26.52
C SER A 71 0.70 -4.78 -25.23
N GLY A 72 0.17 -4.32 -24.09
CA GLY A 72 0.98 -4.09 -22.90
C GLY A 72 2.11 -3.09 -23.16
N GLY A 73 2.85 -2.75 -22.10
CA GLY A 73 4.02 -1.89 -22.24
C GLY A 73 4.44 -1.27 -20.92
N THR A 74 5.44 -0.38 -21.01
CA THR A 74 6.00 0.33 -19.86
C THR A 74 5.49 1.77 -19.85
N TRP A 75 5.14 2.26 -18.67
CA TRP A 75 4.90 3.68 -18.45
C TRP A 75 6.18 4.46 -18.69
N LYS A 76 6.10 5.49 -19.53
CA LYS A 76 7.24 6.36 -19.83
C LYS A 76 6.99 7.73 -19.23
N LEU A 77 7.94 8.17 -18.39
CA LEU A 77 7.96 9.50 -17.79
C LEU A 77 9.15 10.26 -18.38
N TYR A 78 8.91 11.42 -18.98
CA TYR A 78 9.97 12.20 -19.62
C TYR A 78 9.61 13.69 -19.64
N CYS A 79 10.59 14.53 -19.96
CA CYS A 79 10.37 15.95 -20.20
C CYS A 79 10.16 16.18 -21.70
N ARG A 80 9.04 16.79 -22.08
CA ARG A 80 8.68 17.11 -23.47
C ARG A 80 8.81 18.61 -23.72
N ALA A 81 9.61 19.00 -24.70
CA ALA A 81 9.76 20.38 -25.17
C ALA A 81 8.78 20.69 -26.31
#